data_AF-A0A522T024-F1
#
_entry.id   AF-A0A522T024-F1
#
_cell.length_a   1.000
_cell.length_b   1.000
_cell.length_c   1.000
_cell.angle_alpha   90.00
_cell.angle_beta   90.00
_cell.angle_gamma   90.00
#
_symmetry.space_group_name_H-M   'P 1'
#
loop_
_entity.id
_entity.type
_entity.pdbx_description
1 polymer ?
#
loop_
_entity_poly.entity_id
_entity_poly.type
_entity_poly.pdbx_seq_one_letter_code
_entity_poly.pdbx_strand_id
1 'polypeptide(L)'
;GECQSVKSEVSIRTIPVHPKLIELGLLKRVSDLRKAEEKRLFPKVKVDGVNGPGNWLSKAFSRHVLATVGKPEKGKLGFHSLRKTVVQGLQSAGVTAELRAAYVGHELDDEHHGAYSRAPTMRELLDAVEKLDWGVR
;
A
#
# COMPACT_ATOMS: atom_id res chain seq x y z
N GLY A 1 -15.07 2.79 -1.14
CA GLY A 1 -15.43 4.05 -1.80
C GLY A 1 -16.29 3.73 -3.00
N GLU A 2 -17.31 4.53 -3.28
CA GLU A 2 -18.48 4.24 -4.14
C GLU A 2 -18.19 3.78 -5.60
N CYS A 3 -16.93 3.66 -6.00
CA CYS A 3 -16.53 3.16 -7.32
C CYS A 3 -15.58 1.95 -7.25
N GLN A 4 -15.53 1.26 -6.10
CA GLN A 4 -14.84 -0.01 -5.93
C GLN A 4 -15.79 -0.96 -5.20
N SER A 5 -16.30 -1.95 -5.93
CA SER A 5 -17.01 -3.08 -5.34
C SER A 5 -16.00 -3.96 -4.61
N VAL A 6 -16.17 -4.09 -3.30
CA VAL A 6 -15.52 -5.15 -2.53
C VAL A 6 -16.30 -6.44 -2.79
N LYS A 7 -15.62 -7.51 -3.21
CA LYS A 7 -16.25 -8.80 -3.48
C LYS A 7 -16.74 -9.51 -2.21
N SER A 8 -16.30 -9.08 -1.02
CA SER A 8 -16.73 -9.60 0.29
C SER A 8 -16.31 -8.65 1.43
N GLU A 9 -16.95 -8.74 2.60
CA GLU A 9 -16.55 -8.00 3.82
C GLU A 9 -15.11 -8.31 4.25
N VAL A 10 -14.62 -9.52 3.94
CA VAL A 10 -13.23 -9.99 4.17
C VAL A 10 -12.19 -9.15 3.41
N SER A 11 -12.60 -8.40 2.38
CA SER A 11 -11.71 -7.52 1.62
C SER A 11 -11.37 -6.22 2.35
N ILE A 12 -12.13 -5.85 3.39
CA ILE A 12 -11.87 -4.67 4.21
C ILE A 12 -10.86 -5.04 5.29
N ARG A 13 -9.77 -4.28 5.36
CA ARG A 13 -8.70 -4.49 6.32
C ARG A 13 -8.22 -3.18 6.89
N THR A 14 -7.86 -3.23 8.16
CA THR A 14 -7.17 -2.15 8.86
C THR A 14 -5.69 -2.53 8.90
N ILE A 15 -4.83 -1.66 8.39
CA ILE A 15 -3.38 -1.85 8.39
C ILE A 15 -2.70 -0.68 9.13
N PRO A 16 -1.59 -0.93 9.84
CA PRO A 16 -0.81 0.14 10.43
C PRO A 16 -0.15 0.98 9.33
N VAL A 17 0.00 2.27 9.61
CA VAL A 17 0.78 3.19 8.78
C VAL A 17 2.20 3.22 9.32
N HIS A 18 3.19 3.03 8.45
CA HIS A 18 4.60 3.13 8.83
C HIS A 18 4.91 4.51 9.46
N PRO A 19 5.59 4.58 10.63
CA PRO A 19 5.90 5.86 11.30
C PRO A 19 6.57 6.90 10.40
N LYS A 20 7.52 6.46 9.56
CA LYS A 20 8.15 7.34 8.55
C LYS A 20 7.17 8.05 7.61
N LEU A 21 6.04 7.44 7.23
CA LEU A 21 5.02 8.13 6.43
C LEU A 21 4.32 9.25 7.21
N ILE A 22 4.18 9.08 8.53
CA ILE A 22 3.65 10.10 9.43
C ILE A 22 4.64 11.27 9.51
N GLU A 23 5.93 10.97 9.70
CA GLU A 23 7.02 11.97 9.71
C GLU A 23 7.10 12.76 8.40
N LEU A 24 6.95 12.09 7.25
CA LEU A 24 6.89 12.74 5.93
C LEU A 24 5.64 13.60 5.72
N GLY A 25 4.74 13.68 6.70
CA GLY A 25 3.61 14.60 6.71
C GLY A 25 2.31 14.03 6.18
N LEU A 26 2.14 12.70 6.12
CA LEU A 26 0.88 12.09 5.68
C LEU A 26 -0.31 12.58 6.52
N LEU A 27 -0.17 12.65 7.85
CA LEU A 27 -1.24 13.14 8.73
C LEU A 27 -1.51 14.63 8.56
N LYS A 28 -0.47 15.43 8.29
CA LYS A 28 -0.63 16.85 7.93
C LYS A 28 -1.46 16.98 6.66
N ARG A 29 -1.14 16.20 5.62
CA ARG A 29 -1.90 16.17 4.37
C ARG A 29 -3.36 15.79 4.60
N VAL A 30 -3.63 14.78 5.44
CA VAL A 30 -5.00 14.38 5.81
C VAL A 30 -5.74 15.51 6.54
N SER A 31 -5.06 16.22 7.44
CA SER A 31 -5.65 17.39 8.12
C SER A 31 -6.02 18.50 7.13
N ASP A 32 -5.10 18.83 6.22
CA ASP A 32 -5.32 19.87 5.20
C ASP A 32 -6.48 19.49 4.24
N LEU A 33 -6.59 18.20 3.87
CA LEU A 33 -7.71 17.69 3.08
C LEU A 33 -9.05 17.83 3.79
N ARG A 34 -9.11 17.47 5.07
CA ARG A 34 -10.34 17.58 5.86
C ARG A 34 -10.81 19.03 5.97
N LYS A 35 -9.88 19.97 6.16
CA LYS A 35 -10.18 21.42 6.17
C LYS A 35 -10.73 21.92 4.84
N ALA A 36 -10.29 21.33 3.73
CA ALA A 36 -10.78 21.61 2.39
C ALA A 36 -12.04 20.80 2.02
N GLU A 37 -12.67 20.10 2.97
CA GLU A 37 -13.85 19.24 2.78
C GLU A 37 -13.65 18.11 1.75
N GLU A 38 -12.40 17.76 1.48
CA GLU A 38 -12.04 16.72 0.52
C GLU A 38 -12.20 15.32 1.14
N LYS A 39 -12.97 14.46 0.48
CA LYS A 39 -13.28 13.10 0.96
C LYS A 39 -12.22 12.05 0.55
N ARG A 40 -11.27 12.40 -0.31
CA ARG A 40 -10.27 11.47 -0.87
C ARG A 40 -8.85 11.94 -0.62
N LEU A 41 -7.93 11.00 -0.37
CA LEU A 41 -6.50 11.30 -0.20
C LEU A 41 -5.88 11.92 -1.46
N PHE A 42 -6.40 11.55 -2.63
CA PHE A 42 -6.02 12.10 -3.93
C PHE A 42 -7.26 12.68 -4.65
N PRO A 43 -7.65 13.94 -4.36
CA PRO A 43 -8.84 14.56 -4.93
C PRO A 43 -8.85 14.66 -6.46
N LYS A 44 -7.67 14.85 -7.07
CA LYS A 44 -7.51 15.03 -8.52
C LYS A 44 -7.71 13.74 -9.34
N VAL A 45 -7.96 12.60 -8.70
CA VAL A 45 -8.20 11.32 -9.40
C VAL A 45 -9.56 11.37 -10.08
N LYS A 46 -9.56 11.36 -11.42
CA LYS A 46 -10.77 11.19 -12.22
C LYS A 46 -11.34 9.78 -12.00
N VAL A 47 -12.52 9.71 -11.39
CA VAL A 47 -13.18 8.46 -10.99
C VAL A 47 -14.08 7.90 -12.10
N ASP A 48 -14.49 8.79 -12.98
CA ASP A 48 -15.40 8.66 -14.13
C ASP A 48 -14.71 8.17 -15.41
N GLY A 49 -13.40 7.95 -15.40
CA GLY A 49 -12.69 7.40 -16.55
C GLY A 49 -13.10 5.95 -16.84
N VAL A 50 -13.18 5.59 -18.12
CA VAL A 50 -13.54 4.23 -18.63
C VAL A 50 -12.72 3.09 -17.99
N ASN A 51 -11.53 3.38 -17.45
CA ASN A 51 -10.63 2.42 -16.81
C ASN A 51 -10.51 2.62 -15.28
N GLY A 52 -11.45 3.36 -14.69
CA GLY A 52 -11.52 3.65 -13.26
C GLY A 52 -10.37 4.49 -12.70
N PRO A 53 -10.43 4.80 -11.39
CA PRO A 53 -9.44 5.65 -10.70
C PRO A 53 -8.03 5.05 -10.67
N GLY A 54 -7.90 3.71 -10.73
CA GLY A 54 -6.61 3.02 -10.66
C GLY A 54 -5.68 3.28 -11.85
N ASN A 55 -6.24 3.41 -13.05
CA ASN A 55 -5.45 3.73 -14.24
C ASN A 55 -4.88 5.16 -14.17
N TRP A 56 -5.68 6.12 -13.71
CA TRP A 56 -5.21 7.49 -13.54
C TRP A 56 -4.06 7.54 -12.53
N LEU A 57 -4.21 6.87 -11.38
CA LEU A 57 -3.18 6.88 -10.34
C LEU A 57 -1.88 6.21 -10.82
N SER A 58 -2.00 5.11 -11.55
CA SER A 58 -0.85 4.43 -12.16
C SER A 58 -0.11 5.35 -13.13
N LYS A 59 -0.82 6.06 -14.02
CA LYS A 59 -0.22 7.02 -14.95
C LYS A 59 0.40 8.22 -14.23
N ALA A 60 -0.28 8.76 -13.22
CA ALA A 60 0.22 9.89 -12.43
C ALA A 60 1.51 9.52 -11.69
N PHE A 61 1.54 8.33 -11.08
CA PHE A 61 2.73 7.81 -10.42
C PHE A 61 3.89 7.59 -11.39
N SER A 62 3.65 6.94 -12.53
CA SER A 62 4.70 6.74 -13.55
C SER A 62 5.26 8.06 -14.08
N ARG A 63 4.42 9.09 -14.27
CA ARG A 63 4.91 10.44 -14.62
C ARG A 63 5.75 11.07 -13.51
N HIS A 64 5.33 10.93 -12.25
CA HIS A 64 6.07 11.46 -11.10
C HIS A 64 7.44 10.81 -10.96
N VAL A 65 7.50 9.47 -11.02
CA VAL A 65 8.75 8.70 -11.01
C VAL A 65 9.67 9.13 -12.15
N LEU A 66 9.15 9.24 -13.38
CA LEU A 66 9.92 9.69 -14.52
C LEU A 66 10.51 11.09 -14.31
N ALA A 67 9.75 12.00 -13.72
CA ALA A 67 10.17 13.38 -13.49
C ALA A 67 11.15 13.55 -12.32
N THR A 68 11.15 12.63 -11.34
CA THR A 68 11.92 12.77 -10.09
C THR A 68 13.12 11.82 -10.01
N VAL A 69 12.96 10.59 -10.48
CA VAL A 69 13.97 9.52 -10.40
C VAL A 69 14.54 9.19 -11.78
N GLY A 70 13.82 9.49 -12.85
CA GLY A 70 14.19 9.14 -14.23
C GLY A 70 13.65 7.78 -14.68
N LYS A 71 13.97 7.38 -15.92
CA LYS A 71 13.58 6.05 -16.42
C LYS A 71 14.46 4.99 -15.75
N PRO A 72 13.88 3.87 -15.27
CA PRO A 72 14.69 2.75 -14.84
C PRO A 72 15.48 2.20 -16.03
N GLU A 73 16.74 1.82 -15.81
CA GLU A 73 17.59 1.21 -16.84
C GLU A 73 17.06 -0.15 -17.32
N LYS A 74 16.36 -0.88 -16.43
CA LYS A 74 15.73 -2.17 -16.74
C LYS A 74 14.34 -2.28 -16.12
N GLY A 75 13.41 -2.84 -16.88
CA GLY A 75 12.04 -3.15 -16.45
C GLY A 75 11.07 -1.96 -16.49
N LYS A 76 9.86 -2.18 -15.96
CA LYS A 76 8.82 -1.15 -15.81
C LYS A 76 8.65 -0.85 -14.32
N LEU A 77 8.96 0.38 -13.91
CA LEU A 77 8.62 0.88 -12.57
C LEU A 77 7.20 1.44 -12.63
N GLY A 78 6.24 0.63 -12.19
CA GLY A 78 4.83 0.98 -12.16
C GLY A 78 4.29 1.02 -10.74
N PHE A 79 3.04 1.45 -10.61
CA PHE A 79 2.38 1.54 -9.30
C PHE A 79 2.28 0.17 -8.59
N HIS A 80 2.10 -0.92 -9.35
CA HIS A 80 2.09 -2.28 -8.80
C HIS A 80 3.48 -2.73 -8.28
N SER A 81 4.57 -2.17 -8.81
CA SER A 81 5.92 -2.51 -8.37
C SER A 81 6.13 -2.16 -6.90
N LEU A 82 5.48 -1.12 -6.37
CA LEU A 82 5.57 -0.72 -4.96
C LEU A 82 5.15 -1.85 -4.01
N ARG A 83 4.02 -2.51 -4.29
CA ARG A 83 3.56 -3.63 -3.46
C ARG A 83 4.59 -4.76 -3.46
N LYS A 84 5.13 -5.09 -4.63
CA LYS A 84 6.17 -6.12 -4.76
C LYS A 84 7.43 -5.73 -3.96
N THR A 85 7.86 -4.48 -4.06
CA THR A 85 9.00 -3.95 -3.30
C THR A 85 8.76 -4.05 -1.80
N VAL A 86 7.56 -3.72 -1.31
CA VAL A 86 7.19 -3.87 0.11
C VAL A 86 7.25 -5.33 0.55
N VAL A 87 6.64 -6.26 -0.22
CA VAL A 87 6.67 -7.69 0.10
C VAL A 87 8.10 -8.24 0.14
N GLN A 88 8.91 -7.88 -0.85
CA GLN A 88 10.31 -8.30 -0.93
C GLN A 88 11.15 -7.70 0.21
N GLY A 89 10.95 -6.43 0.55
CA GLY A 89 11.62 -5.79 1.69
C GLY A 89 11.27 -6.48 3.01
N LEU A 90 10.00 -6.80 3.23
CA LEU A 90 9.56 -7.52 4.43
C LEU A 90 10.16 -8.93 4.48
N GLN A 91 10.25 -9.61 3.34
CA GLN A 91 10.89 -10.92 3.24
C GLN A 91 12.39 -10.83 3.58
N SER A 92 13.11 -9.85 3.05
CA SER A 92 14.52 -9.60 3.37
C SER A 92 14.74 -9.25 4.84
N ALA A 93 13.76 -8.61 5.49
CA ALA A 93 13.78 -8.30 6.92
C ALA A 93 13.34 -9.47 7.82
N GLY A 94 13.15 -10.67 7.26
CA GLY A 94 12.78 -11.87 8.02
C GLY A 94 11.35 -11.87 8.58
N VAL A 95 10.45 -11.06 8.03
CA VAL A 95 9.02 -11.09 8.39
C VAL A 95 8.40 -12.36 7.81
N THR A 96 7.58 -13.09 8.55
CA THR A 96 7.00 -14.38 8.12
C THR A 96 6.02 -14.24 6.96
N ALA A 97 5.76 -15.33 6.25
CA ALA A 97 4.84 -15.32 5.11
C ALA A 97 3.41 -14.91 5.51
N GLU A 98 2.97 -15.34 6.69
CA GLU A 98 1.66 -15.03 7.26
C GLU A 98 1.48 -13.54 7.52
N LEU A 99 2.47 -12.89 8.16
CA LEU A 99 2.42 -11.46 8.42
C LEU A 99 2.46 -10.64 7.12
N ARG A 100 3.29 -11.05 6.16
CA ARG A 100 3.34 -10.40 4.84
C ARG A 100 2.01 -10.54 4.11
N ALA A 101 1.44 -11.75 4.08
CA ALA A 101 0.17 -12.06 3.43
C ALA A 101 -0.98 -11.28 4.07
N ALA A 102 -1.05 -11.24 5.40
CA ALA A 102 -2.04 -10.43 6.11
C ALA A 102 -1.91 -8.93 5.82
N TYR A 103 -0.69 -8.38 5.82
CA TYR A 103 -0.45 -6.97 5.53
C TYR A 103 -0.87 -6.58 4.10
N VAL A 104 -0.50 -7.40 3.10
CA VAL A 104 -0.81 -7.12 1.70
C VAL A 104 -2.16 -7.69 1.24
N GLY A 105 -2.84 -8.48 2.07
CA GLY A 105 -4.12 -9.11 1.80
C GLY A 105 -4.02 -10.11 0.66
N HIS A 106 -3.06 -11.02 0.76
CA HIS A 106 -2.97 -12.22 -0.09
C HIS A 106 -3.48 -13.43 0.69
N GLU A 107 -4.11 -14.36 0.00
CA GLU A 107 -4.37 -15.70 0.52
C GLU A 107 -3.06 -16.50 0.48
N LEU A 108 -2.84 -17.33 1.50
CA LEU A 108 -1.75 -18.30 1.50
C LEU A 108 -2.29 -19.56 0.81
N ASP A 109 -1.55 -20.05 -0.18
CA ASP A 109 -1.94 -21.16 -1.04
C ASP A 109 -1.65 -22.55 -0.42
N ASP A 110 -1.47 -22.61 0.90
CA ASP A 110 -0.81 -23.73 1.56
C ASP A 110 -1.74 -24.39 2.58
N GLU A 111 -2.16 -25.62 2.28
CA GLU A 111 -3.14 -26.43 3.03
C GLU A 111 -2.80 -26.58 4.52
N HIS A 112 -1.52 -26.50 4.88
CA HIS A 112 -1.06 -26.61 6.27
C HIS A 112 -1.10 -25.30 7.06
N HIS A 113 -1.08 -24.15 6.39
CA HIS A 113 -1.06 -22.85 7.07
C HIS A 113 -2.46 -22.42 7.53
N GLY A 114 -3.51 -22.74 6.78
CA GLY A 114 -4.88 -22.34 7.09
C GLY A 114 -5.43 -22.92 8.41
N ALA A 115 -4.98 -24.11 8.82
CA ALA A 115 -5.46 -24.78 10.02
C ALA A 115 -4.88 -24.22 11.33
N TYR A 116 -3.72 -23.55 11.28
CA TYR A 116 -3.00 -23.07 12.47
C TYR A 116 -2.68 -21.57 12.46
N SER A 117 -2.97 -20.85 11.37
CA SER A 117 -2.75 -19.40 11.31
C SER A 117 -3.85 -18.63 12.03
N ARG A 118 -3.50 -17.91 13.08
CA ARG A 118 -4.37 -16.87 13.63
C ARG A 118 -4.20 -15.56 12.87
N ALA A 119 -5.22 -14.70 12.92
CA ALA A 119 -5.07 -13.32 12.47
C ALA A 119 -3.97 -12.62 13.31
N PRO A 120 -3.02 -11.93 12.68
CA PRO A 120 -2.02 -11.16 13.41
C PRO A 120 -2.66 -9.94 14.08
N THR A 121 -2.10 -9.55 15.21
CA THR A 121 -2.50 -8.33 15.91
C THR A 121 -1.98 -7.08 15.19
N MET A 122 -2.61 -5.93 15.45
CA MET A 122 -2.14 -4.66 14.88
C MET A 122 -0.70 -4.32 15.31
N ARG A 123 -0.28 -4.73 16.51
CA ARG A 123 1.10 -4.53 16.98
C ARG A 123 2.08 -5.37 16.17
N GLU A 124 1.76 -6.64 15.90
CA GLU A 124 2.62 -7.50 15.07
C GLU A 124 2.74 -6.99 13.63
N LEU A 125 1.65 -6.47 13.07
CA LEU A 125 1.69 -5.83 11.75
C LEU A 125 2.53 -4.54 11.77
N LEU A 126 2.48 -3.78 12.86
CA LEU A 126 3.27 -2.56 13.02
C LEU A 126 4.76 -2.89 13.15
N ASP A 127 5.10 -3.83 14.02
CA ASP A 127 6.47 -4.32 14.20
C ASP A 127 7.05 -4.87 12.88
N ALA A 128 6.22 -5.57 12.09
CA ALA A 128 6.61 -6.06 10.78
C ALA A 128 6.90 -4.91 9.79
N VAL A 129 6.03 -3.90 9.71
CA VAL A 129 6.22 -2.80 8.77
C VAL A 129 7.36 -1.88 9.17
N GLU A 130 7.58 -1.65 10.47
CA GLU A 130 8.68 -0.82 11.01
C GLU A 130 10.08 -1.35 10.67
N LYS A 131 10.20 -2.63 10.33
CA LYS A 131 11.47 -3.20 9.83
C LYS A 131 11.89 -2.69 8.44
N LEU A 132 10.99 -2.01 7.72
CA LEU A 132 11.29 -1.46 6.40
C LEU A 132 11.99 -0.11 6.52
N ASP A 133 13.31 -0.09 6.38
CA ASP A 133 14.06 1.15 6.23
C ASP A 133 14.51 1.34 4.77
N TRP A 134 14.06 2.43 4.17
CA TRP A 134 14.42 2.82 2.80
C TRP A 134 15.37 4.04 2.77
N GLY A 135 15.92 4.45 3.91
CA GLY A 135 16.89 5.55 4.00
C GLY A 135 16.33 6.91 3.58
N VAL A 136 15.01 7.07 3.55
CA VAL A 136 14.36 8.33 3.21
C VAL A 136 14.60 9.29 4.37
N ARG A 137 15.15 10.48 4.08
CA ARG A 137 15.34 11.54 5.09
C ARG A 137 14.11 12.42 5.15
#